data_AF-A0A4Q9W2H4-F1
#
_entry.id   AF-A0A4Q9W2H4-F1
#
_cell.length_a   1.000
_cell.length_b   1.000
_cell.length_c   1.000
_cell.angle_alpha   90.00
_cell.angle_beta   90.00
_cell.angle_gamma   90.00
#
_symmetry.space_group_name_H-M   'P 1'
#
loop_
_entity.id
_entity.type
_entity.pdbx_description
1 polymer ?
#
loop_
_entity_poly.entity_id
_entity_poly.type
_entity_poly.pdbx_seq_one_letter_code
_entity_poly.pdbx_strand_id
1 'polypeptide(L)'
;MSGHSQWKTSTGFILASAGSAIGLGAMWKFPYMAGIYGGGAFLLMFLIFTIFVGLPLLIMEFTVGKMGRTYTTQIYKKLTGKKWLNIIGWNGNLAVFILFGFYSVIGGWIIIYIGYVIAQIMVFKSSTLTNIQFETIISNPWLTVLGQGIFILITMVIVMLGVEKGLEKASKIMMPLLFIFLIIVVAQSLTLEGALEGVRYILQPRVEDMSIQGVLFALGQSFFTLSLGTTGMITYASYAPKNMTIKSSALSIVVMNILISVLAGLAIFPALKTFGYQPQEGPGLLFKVLPLVFSEMTFGTFFYFIFLLLFLFAALTSSISLLELNVSNFTKNDNSKRQKVAIIGSILVFIISIPATLSFSSLSHLRFGAGTIFDNMDFIVSNILMPLGALGTTLVVGQLLDKKLLKESFGKDKFNLFLPWYYLIKFIMPIVIILVFIVQLF
;
A
#
# COMPACT_ATOMS: atom_id res chain seq x y z
N MET A 1 7.59 30.87 12.40
CA MET A 1 6.96 29.62 11.92
C MET A 1 7.89 28.48 12.29
N SER A 2 7.49 27.57 13.20
CA SER A 2 8.37 26.49 13.69
C SER A 2 8.81 25.57 12.54
N GLY A 3 10.12 25.51 12.28
CA GLY A 3 10.73 24.97 11.07
C GLY A 3 10.70 23.44 10.86
N HIS A 4 9.86 22.69 11.59
CA HIS A 4 9.73 21.24 11.42
C HIS A 4 8.27 20.82 11.50
N SER A 5 7.81 20.13 10.45
CA SER A 5 6.48 19.52 10.43
C SER A 5 6.39 18.41 11.48
N GLN A 6 5.36 18.41 12.32
CA GLN A 6 5.13 17.43 13.38
C GLN A 6 3.65 17.06 13.47
N TRP A 7 3.37 15.77 13.70
CA TRP A 7 2.02 15.32 13.99
C TRP A 7 1.57 15.89 15.35
N LYS A 8 0.36 16.47 15.38
CA LYS A 8 -0.17 17.09 16.61
C LYS A 8 -0.62 16.06 17.65
N THR A 9 -1.08 14.89 17.21
CA THR A 9 -1.65 13.86 18.09
C THR A 9 -1.18 12.47 17.71
N SER A 10 -1.14 11.54 18.68
CA SER A 10 -0.84 10.13 18.41
C SER A 10 -1.89 9.47 17.52
N THR A 11 -3.16 9.87 17.66
CA THR A 11 -4.25 9.41 16.79
C THR A 11 -4.06 9.90 15.35
N GLY A 12 -3.62 11.15 15.17
CA GLY A 12 -3.31 11.71 13.86
C GLY A 12 -2.20 10.94 13.15
N PHE A 13 -1.13 10.61 13.87
CA PHE A 13 -0.08 9.72 13.37
C PHE A 13 -0.63 8.34 12.99
N ILE A 14 -1.38 7.68 13.88
CA ILE A 14 -1.90 6.33 13.62
C ILE A 14 -2.77 6.32 12.37
N LEU A 15 -3.67 7.29 12.23
CA LEU A 15 -4.57 7.36 11.08
C LEU A 15 -3.85 7.72 9.79
N ALA A 16 -2.82 8.57 9.84
CA ALA A 16 -2.00 8.87 8.67
C ALA A 16 -1.15 7.65 8.25
N SER A 17 -0.52 6.96 9.19
CA SER A 17 0.21 5.72 8.92
C SER A 17 -0.72 4.59 8.48
N ALA A 18 -1.92 4.50 9.05
CA ALA A 18 -2.94 3.56 8.62
C ALA A 18 -3.42 3.88 7.21
N GLY A 19 -3.72 5.13 6.87
CA GLY A 19 -4.07 5.54 5.49
C GLY A 19 -2.93 5.36 4.49
N SER A 20 -1.68 5.37 4.97
CA SER A 20 -0.52 5.02 4.14
C SER A 20 -0.46 3.53 3.84
N ALA A 21 -0.66 2.68 4.85
CA ALA A 21 -0.65 1.22 4.72
C ALA A 21 -1.94 0.66 4.08
N ILE A 22 -3.08 1.32 4.28
CA ILE A 22 -4.39 0.88 3.79
C ILE A 22 -4.72 1.70 2.55
N GLY A 23 -4.32 1.17 1.40
CA GLY A 23 -4.62 1.72 0.10
C GLY A 23 -4.81 0.60 -0.93
N LEU A 24 -4.21 0.75 -2.10
CA LEU A 24 -4.26 -0.26 -3.16
C LEU A 24 -3.69 -1.61 -2.70
N GLY A 25 -2.75 -1.65 -1.76
CA GLY A 25 -2.18 -2.91 -1.26
C GLY A 25 -3.24 -3.85 -0.67
N ALA A 26 -4.03 -3.34 0.27
CA ALA A 26 -5.06 -4.13 0.95
C ALA A 26 -6.31 -4.33 0.08
N MET A 27 -6.75 -3.31 -0.66
CA MET A 27 -8.04 -3.38 -1.38
C MET A 27 -7.94 -3.95 -2.79
N TRP A 28 -6.85 -3.68 -3.50
CA TRP A 28 -6.68 -4.10 -4.90
C TRP A 28 -5.67 -5.24 -5.04
N LYS A 29 -4.48 -5.09 -4.46
CA LYS A 29 -3.38 -6.06 -4.61
C LYS A 29 -3.69 -7.38 -3.95
N PHE A 30 -4.17 -7.34 -2.70
CA PHE A 30 -4.46 -8.56 -1.95
C PHE A 30 -5.47 -9.47 -2.65
N PRO A 31 -6.66 -9.02 -3.09
CA PRO A 31 -7.63 -9.92 -3.72
C PRO A 31 -7.11 -10.60 -4.97
N TYR A 32 -6.46 -9.90 -5.89
CA TYR A 32 -5.98 -10.57 -7.11
C TYR A 32 -4.82 -11.53 -6.82
N MET A 33 -3.94 -11.19 -5.85
CA MET A 33 -2.86 -12.09 -5.43
C MET A 33 -3.42 -13.35 -4.75
N ALA A 34 -4.41 -13.20 -3.87
CA ALA A 34 -5.13 -14.34 -3.30
C ALA A 34 -5.84 -15.15 -4.40
N GLY A 35 -6.37 -14.49 -5.42
CA GLY A 35 -6.97 -15.12 -6.58
C GLY A 35 -5.99 -16.02 -7.34
N ILE A 36 -4.78 -15.51 -7.63
CA ILE A 36 -3.73 -16.23 -8.37
C ILE A 36 -3.11 -17.36 -7.55
N TYR A 37 -2.87 -17.16 -6.26
CA TYR A 37 -2.01 -18.03 -5.44
C TYR A 37 -2.76 -18.92 -4.43
N GLY A 38 -4.00 -19.31 -4.72
CA GLY A 38 -4.69 -20.36 -3.97
C GLY A 38 -5.57 -19.89 -2.81
N GLY A 39 -6.11 -18.67 -2.88
CA GLY A 39 -7.20 -18.19 -2.04
C GLY A 39 -6.91 -18.25 -0.54
N GLY A 40 -7.64 -19.10 0.17
CA GLY A 40 -7.56 -19.24 1.63
C GLY A 40 -6.19 -19.69 2.14
N ALA A 41 -5.44 -20.48 1.36
CA ALA A 41 -4.07 -20.84 1.73
C ALA A 41 -3.16 -19.60 1.67
N PHE A 42 -3.32 -18.77 0.63
CA PHE A 42 -2.60 -17.50 0.49
C PHE A 42 -2.94 -16.55 1.62
N LEU A 43 -4.23 -16.41 1.95
CA LEU A 43 -4.67 -15.61 3.10
C LEU A 43 -4.01 -16.08 4.39
N LEU A 44 -3.99 -17.39 4.68
CA LEU A 44 -3.36 -17.91 5.89
C LEU A 44 -1.88 -17.54 5.98
N MET A 45 -1.12 -17.75 4.90
CA MET A 45 0.30 -17.38 4.87
C MET A 45 0.50 -15.87 4.98
N PHE A 46 -0.32 -15.08 4.32
CA PHE A 46 -0.32 -13.62 4.42
C PHE A 46 -0.57 -13.16 5.88
N LEU A 47 -1.52 -13.76 6.59
CA LEU A 47 -1.79 -13.47 8.00
C LEU A 47 -0.58 -13.80 8.88
N ILE A 48 0.00 -14.98 8.71
CA ILE A 48 1.19 -15.43 9.44
C ILE A 48 2.34 -14.44 9.21
N PHE A 49 2.64 -14.11 7.96
CA PHE A 49 3.74 -13.20 7.65
C PHE A 49 3.48 -11.78 8.15
N THR A 50 2.25 -11.29 8.04
CA THR A 50 1.90 -9.94 8.51
C THR A 50 2.02 -9.82 10.03
N ILE A 51 1.67 -10.86 10.79
CA ILE A 51 1.76 -10.86 12.25
C ILE A 51 3.18 -11.15 12.74
N PHE A 52 3.86 -12.14 12.18
CA PHE A 52 5.14 -12.63 12.71
C PHE A 52 6.38 -12.00 12.06
N VAL A 53 6.23 -11.37 10.89
CA VAL A 53 7.33 -10.69 10.18
C VAL A 53 7.00 -9.20 10.03
N GLY A 54 5.83 -8.88 9.48
CA GLY A 54 5.41 -7.51 9.20
C GLY A 54 5.32 -6.63 10.45
N LEU A 55 4.61 -7.08 11.48
CA LEU A 55 4.46 -6.32 12.73
C LEU A 55 5.80 -6.03 13.44
N PRO A 56 6.71 -7.02 13.66
CA PRO A 56 8.04 -6.74 14.21
C PRO A 56 8.86 -5.74 13.40
N LEU A 57 8.84 -5.84 12.07
CA LEU A 57 9.55 -4.90 11.18
C LEU A 57 8.91 -3.51 11.20
N LEU A 58 7.59 -3.41 11.31
CA LEU A 58 6.91 -2.12 11.46
C LEU A 58 7.29 -1.43 12.77
N ILE A 59 7.34 -2.19 13.88
CA ILE A 59 7.82 -1.69 15.18
C ILE A 59 9.27 -1.21 15.07
N MET A 60 10.11 -1.92 14.30
CA MET A 60 11.49 -1.51 14.01
C MET A 60 11.56 -0.19 13.25
N GLU A 61 10.84 -0.05 12.13
CA GLU A 61 10.84 1.19 11.37
C GLU A 61 10.35 2.39 12.19
N PHE A 62 9.29 2.19 12.99
CA PHE A 62 8.81 3.23 13.90
C PHE A 62 9.84 3.60 14.97
N THR A 63 10.55 2.61 15.52
CA THR A 63 11.61 2.85 16.51
C THR A 63 12.75 3.66 15.89
N VAL A 64 13.22 3.27 14.70
CA VAL A 64 14.28 3.99 13.97
C VAL A 64 13.86 5.41 13.64
N GLY A 65 12.65 5.60 13.11
CA GLY A 65 12.11 6.93 12.78
C GLY A 65 12.02 7.83 14.00
N LYS A 66 11.45 7.32 15.10
CA LYS A 66 11.29 8.06 16.36
C LYS A 66 12.62 8.44 17.02
N MET A 67 13.63 7.58 16.90
CA MET A 67 15.00 7.85 17.36
C MET A 67 15.69 8.90 16.48
N GLY A 68 15.59 8.75 15.16
CA GLY A 68 16.32 9.56 14.21
C GLY A 68 15.77 10.98 14.04
N ARG A 69 14.44 11.16 14.02
CA ARG A 69 13.77 12.47 13.87
C ARG A 69 14.40 13.34 12.77
N THR A 70 14.65 12.73 11.62
CA THR A 70 15.25 13.36 10.44
C THR A 70 14.81 12.58 9.21
N TYR A 71 15.04 13.15 8.03
CA TYR A 71 14.74 12.52 6.75
C TYR A 71 15.61 11.26 6.51
N THR A 72 15.08 10.28 5.78
CA THR A 72 15.63 8.91 5.74
C THR A 72 16.99 8.82 5.05
N THR A 73 17.30 9.70 4.10
CA THR A 73 18.64 9.73 3.46
C THR A 73 19.76 10.24 4.36
N GLN A 74 19.47 10.69 5.60
CA GLN A 74 20.47 11.03 6.62
C GLN A 74 20.35 10.20 7.91
N ILE A 75 19.24 9.49 8.12
CA ILE A 75 18.91 8.91 9.41
C ILE A 75 19.96 7.93 9.94
N TYR A 76 20.50 7.08 9.07
CA TYR A 76 21.47 6.06 9.46
C TYR A 76 22.81 6.65 9.89
N LYS A 77 23.32 7.67 9.18
CA LYS A 77 24.50 8.44 9.61
C LYS A 77 24.28 9.06 10.99
N LYS A 78 23.10 9.64 11.24
CA LYS A 78 22.79 10.28 12.52
C LYS A 78 22.79 9.29 13.68
N LEU A 79 22.27 8.08 13.45
CA LEU A 79 22.15 7.06 14.50
C LEU A 79 23.42 6.24 14.73
N THR A 80 24.27 6.08 13.71
CA THR A 80 25.44 5.17 13.77
C THR A 80 26.79 5.87 13.62
N GLY A 81 26.81 7.14 13.20
CA GLY A 81 28.01 7.85 12.78
C GLY A 81 28.54 7.47 11.38
N LYS A 82 28.04 6.39 10.77
CA LYS A 82 28.57 5.85 9.50
C LYS A 82 27.80 6.39 8.29
N LYS A 83 28.45 7.26 7.49
CA LYS A 83 27.82 7.92 6.33
C LYS A 83 27.36 6.94 5.24
N TRP A 84 28.11 5.87 4.99
CA TRP A 84 27.82 4.92 3.91
C TRP A 84 26.48 4.18 4.08
N LEU A 85 25.99 4.02 5.33
CA LEU A 85 24.70 3.39 5.63
C LEU A 85 23.50 4.21 5.14
N ASN A 86 23.69 5.48 4.79
CA ASN A 86 22.62 6.28 4.18
C ASN A 86 22.15 5.73 2.83
N ILE A 87 22.90 4.82 2.20
CA ILE A 87 22.47 4.09 1.00
C ILE A 87 21.15 3.36 1.22
N ILE A 88 20.86 2.90 2.45
CA ILE A 88 19.58 2.25 2.81
C ILE A 88 18.42 3.25 2.66
N GLY A 89 18.62 4.50 3.08
CA GLY A 89 17.64 5.57 2.90
C GLY A 89 17.45 5.95 1.43
N TRP A 90 18.52 5.95 0.64
CA TRP A 90 18.44 6.19 -0.81
C TRP A 90 17.76 5.04 -1.57
N ASN A 91 17.99 3.80 -1.16
CA ASN A 91 17.26 2.63 -1.66
C ASN A 91 15.75 2.79 -1.42
N GLY A 92 15.37 3.16 -0.19
CA GLY A 92 13.98 3.45 0.14
C GLY A 92 13.40 4.59 -0.71
N ASN A 93 14.16 5.67 -0.90
CA ASN A 93 13.76 6.80 -1.74
C ASN A 93 13.53 6.38 -3.22
N LEU A 94 14.40 5.55 -3.79
CA LEU A 94 14.22 5.01 -5.13
C LEU A 94 13.01 4.07 -5.19
N ALA A 95 12.82 3.24 -4.18
CA ALA A 95 11.70 2.31 -4.09
C ALA A 95 10.36 3.05 -4.15
N VAL A 96 10.17 4.08 -3.31
CA VAL A 96 8.90 4.84 -3.31
C VAL A 96 8.69 5.66 -4.58
N PHE A 97 9.76 6.07 -5.26
CA PHE A 97 9.67 6.80 -6.53
C PHE A 97 9.14 5.90 -7.65
N ILE A 98 9.70 4.70 -7.80
CA ILE A 98 9.23 3.69 -8.77
C ILE A 98 7.83 3.19 -8.38
N LEU A 99 7.61 2.94 -7.08
CA LEU A 99 6.32 2.52 -6.52
C LEU A 99 5.23 3.51 -6.87
N PHE A 100 5.44 4.81 -6.65
CA PHE A 100 4.45 5.83 -7.00
C PHE A 100 4.14 5.82 -8.50
N GLY A 101 5.13 5.53 -9.33
CA GLY A 101 4.95 5.34 -10.77
C GLY A 101 3.86 4.33 -11.11
N PHE A 102 4.04 3.04 -10.76
CA PHE A 102 3.02 2.04 -11.11
C PHE A 102 1.74 2.15 -10.25
N TYR A 103 1.85 2.65 -9.02
CA TYR A 103 0.68 2.94 -8.17
C TYR A 103 -0.24 3.97 -8.81
N SER A 104 0.32 4.96 -9.52
CA SER A 104 -0.45 6.00 -10.22
C SER A 104 -1.27 5.46 -11.41
N VAL A 105 -0.88 4.33 -11.99
CA VAL A 105 -1.63 3.66 -13.07
C VAL A 105 -3.01 3.24 -12.56
N ILE A 106 -3.00 2.50 -11.44
CA ILE A 106 -4.22 2.01 -10.79
C ILE A 106 -5.03 3.17 -10.20
N GLY A 107 -4.36 4.16 -9.62
CA GLY A 107 -5.00 5.41 -9.19
C GLY A 107 -5.72 6.13 -10.35
N GLY A 108 -5.12 6.11 -11.54
CA GLY A 108 -5.73 6.61 -12.77
C GLY A 108 -6.97 5.82 -13.20
N TRP A 109 -6.97 4.50 -13.04
CA TRP A 109 -8.17 3.68 -13.30
C TRP A 109 -9.33 4.09 -12.40
N ILE A 110 -9.09 4.38 -11.13
CA ILE A 110 -10.13 4.86 -10.20
C ILE A 110 -10.71 6.20 -10.71
N ILE A 111 -9.86 7.15 -11.13
CA ILE A 111 -10.30 8.43 -11.70
C ILE A 111 -11.19 8.23 -12.94
N ILE A 112 -10.78 7.33 -13.83
CA ILE A 112 -11.53 7.04 -15.07
C ILE A 112 -12.89 6.44 -14.73
N TYR A 113 -12.93 5.46 -13.83
CA TYR A 113 -14.17 4.83 -13.38
C TYR A 113 -15.12 5.83 -12.72
N ILE A 114 -14.60 6.76 -11.90
CA ILE A 114 -15.39 7.87 -11.35
C ILE A 114 -16.01 8.69 -12.49
N GLY A 115 -15.24 9.04 -13.52
CA GLY A 115 -15.74 9.78 -14.69
C GLY A 115 -16.87 9.07 -15.42
N TYR A 116 -16.74 7.75 -15.65
CA TYR A 116 -17.80 6.93 -16.24
C TYR A 116 -19.08 6.93 -15.40
N VAL A 117 -18.95 6.75 -14.09
CA VAL A 117 -20.10 6.71 -13.18
C VAL A 117 -20.79 8.08 -13.09
N ILE A 118 -20.03 9.18 -13.06
CA ILE A 118 -20.58 10.54 -13.13
C ILE A 118 -21.38 10.73 -14.43
N ALA A 119 -20.83 10.32 -15.57
CA ALA A 119 -21.53 10.43 -16.85
C ALA A 119 -22.85 9.64 -16.85
N GLN A 120 -22.87 8.45 -16.24
CA GLN A 120 -24.11 7.66 -16.11
C GLN A 120 -25.16 8.35 -15.23
N ILE A 121 -24.75 8.91 -14.09
CA ILE A 121 -25.64 9.66 -13.18
C ILE A 121 -26.27 10.87 -13.89
N MET A 122 -25.47 11.61 -14.67
CA MET A 122 -25.92 12.82 -15.37
C MET A 122 -26.93 12.53 -16.49
N VAL A 123 -26.90 11.33 -17.08
CA VAL A 123 -27.79 10.93 -18.19
C VAL A 123 -29.11 10.33 -17.69
N PHE A 124 -29.31 10.18 -16.37
CA PHE A 124 -30.53 9.64 -15.73
C PHE A 124 -31.04 8.32 -16.35
N LYS A 125 -30.13 7.49 -16.88
CA LYS A 125 -30.46 6.15 -17.41
C LYS A 125 -30.50 5.11 -16.28
N SER A 126 -31.28 4.04 -16.47
CA SER A 126 -31.22 2.83 -15.64
C SER A 126 -29.78 2.34 -15.50
N SER A 127 -29.40 1.78 -14.34
CA SER A 127 -28.01 1.44 -14.00
C SER A 127 -27.33 0.59 -15.08
N THR A 128 -26.35 1.16 -15.78
CA THR A 128 -25.54 0.50 -16.81
C THR A 128 -24.15 0.14 -16.30
N LEU A 129 -23.98 -0.12 -14.99
CA LEU A 129 -22.71 -0.55 -14.43
C LEU A 129 -22.20 -1.85 -15.08
N THR A 130 -23.12 -2.70 -15.54
CA THR A 130 -22.85 -3.93 -16.31
C THR A 130 -22.17 -3.67 -17.66
N ASN A 131 -22.29 -2.47 -18.21
CA ASN A 131 -21.68 -2.10 -19.50
C ASN A 131 -20.24 -1.58 -19.35
N ILE A 132 -19.73 -1.45 -18.11
CA ILE A 132 -18.36 -0.99 -17.88
C ILE A 132 -17.41 -2.16 -18.19
N GLN A 133 -16.77 -2.10 -19.36
CA GLN A 133 -15.80 -3.11 -19.80
C GLN A 133 -14.38 -2.66 -19.46
N PHE A 134 -13.78 -3.29 -18.46
CA PHE A 134 -12.43 -2.97 -17.97
C PHE A 134 -11.37 -2.96 -19.10
N GLU A 135 -11.33 -4.02 -19.91
CA GLU A 135 -10.31 -4.18 -20.97
C GLU A 135 -10.41 -3.08 -22.04
N THR A 136 -11.62 -2.67 -22.40
CA THR A 136 -11.86 -1.57 -23.34
C THR A 136 -11.37 -0.23 -22.78
N ILE A 137 -11.48 -0.04 -21.46
CA ILE A 137 -11.00 1.18 -20.79
C ILE A 137 -9.47 1.20 -20.74
N ILE A 138 -8.83 0.13 -20.27
CA ILE A 138 -7.37 0.11 -20.07
C ILE A 138 -6.58 0.01 -21.39
N SER A 139 -7.21 -0.48 -22.45
CA SER A 139 -6.62 -0.51 -23.79
C SER A 139 -6.58 0.85 -24.49
N ASN A 140 -7.27 1.89 -23.97
CA ASN A 140 -7.22 3.25 -24.50
C ASN A 140 -6.00 4.03 -23.94
N PRO A 141 -4.96 4.32 -24.75
CA PRO A 141 -3.71 4.94 -24.26
C PRO A 141 -3.92 6.36 -23.73
N TRP A 142 -4.71 7.17 -24.44
CA TRP A 142 -4.95 8.55 -24.06
C TRP A 142 -5.74 8.66 -22.76
N LEU A 143 -6.77 7.84 -22.61
CA LEU A 143 -7.63 7.85 -21.43
C LEU A 143 -6.85 7.43 -20.17
N THR A 144 -6.06 6.36 -20.27
CA THR A 144 -5.26 5.83 -19.16
C THR A 144 -4.14 6.78 -18.73
N VAL A 145 -3.40 7.36 -19.69
CA VAL A 145 -2.35 8.36 -19.40
C VAL A 145 -2.95 9.64 -18.80
N LEU A 146 -4.12 10.08 -19.27
CA LEU A 146 -4.81 11.24 -18.70
C LEU A 146 -5.27 10.96 -17.26
N GLY A 147 -5.90 9.81 -17.01
CA GLY A 147 -6.35 9.41 -15.66
C GLY A 147 -5.18 9.35 -14.68
N GLN A 148 -4.06 8.77 -15.10
CA GLN A 148 -2.81 8.75 -14.34
C GLN A 148 -2.29 10.16 -14.04
N GLY A 149 -2.23 11.03 -15.07
CA GLY A 149 -1.78 12.41 -14.93
C GLY A 149 -2.62 13.20 -13.93
N ILE A 150 -3.94 13.01 -13.97
CA ILE A 150 -4.88 13.63 -12.99
C ILE A 150 -4.59 13.10 -11.58
N PHE A 151 -4.41 11.79 -11.40
CA PHE A 151 -4.12 11.21 -10.09
C PHE A 151 -2.80 11.76 -9.48
N ILE A 152 -1.74 11.84 -10.30
CA ILE A 152 -0.46 12.42 -9.89
C ILE A 152 -0.62 13.92 -9.58
N LEU A 153 -1.36 14.66 -10.40
CA LEU A 153 -1.61 16.08 -10.19
C LEU A 153 -2.31 16.35 -8.86
N ILE A 154 -3.35 15.59 -8.52
CA ILE A 154 -4.04 15.69 -7.23
C ILE A 154 -3.06 15.42 -6.08
N THR A 155 -2.27 14.34 -6.19
CA THR A 155 -1.26 13.98 -5.19
C THR A 155 -0.24 15.11 -5.00
N MET A 156 0.27 15.67 -6.10
CA MET A 156 1.22 16.78 -6.13
C MET A 156 0.67 18.01 -5.40
N VAL A 157 -0.56 18.42 -5.74
CA VAL A 157 -1.20 19.60 -5.13
C VAL A 157 -1.35 19.41 -3.62
N ILE A 158 -1.78 18.24 -3.16
CA ILE A 158 -1.92 17.97 -1.73
C ILE A 158 -0.56 18.03 -1.01
N VAL A 159 0.48 17.43 -1.60
CA VAL A 159 1.84 17.48 -1.03
C VAL A 159 2.40 18.90 -1.00
N MET A 160 2.16 19.70 -2.04
CA MET A 160 2.57 21.12 -2.09
C MET A 160 1.94 21.95 -0.98
N LEU A 161 0.67 21.72 -0.65
CA LEU A 161 -0.07 22.44 0.38
C LEU A 161 0.31 22.04 1.82
N GLY A 162 0.98 20.91 1.98
CA GLY A 162 1.40 20.40 3.29
C GLY A 162 0.43 19.39 3.87
N VAL A 163 0.97 18.35 4.50
CA VAL A 163 0.22 17.17 4.97
C VAL A 163 -0.59 17.45 6.25
N GLU A 164 -0.22 18.46 7.05
CA GLU A 164 -0.55 18.50 8.48
C GLU A 164 -2.00 18.81 8.86
N LYS A 165 -2.73 19.67 8.13
CA LYS A 165 -4.06 20.13 8.59
C LYS A 165 -5.22 19.46 7.87
N GLY A 166 -5.12 19.24 6.55
CA GLY A 166 -6.20 18.68 5.75
C GLY A 166 -6.29 17.16 5.84
N LEU A 167 -5.14 16.47 5.74
CA LEU A 167 -5.11 15.01 5.60
C LEU A 167 -5.54 14.29 6.88
N GLU A 168 -5.11 14.77 8.06
CA GLU A 168 -5.50 14.16 9.34
C GLU A 168 -7.02 14.21 9.54
N LYS A 169 -7.66 15.35 9.23
CA LYS A 169 -9.11 15.51 9.39
C LYS A 169 -9.89 14.65 8.37
N ALA A 170 -9.45 14.63 7.12
CA ALA A 170 -10.08 13.81 6.10
C ALA A 170 -9.95 12.32 6.41
N SER A 171 -8.77 11.86 6.83
CA SER A 171 -8.52 10.44 7.15
C SER A 171 -9.38 9.93 8.32
N LYS A 172 -9.66 10.79 9.32
CA LYS A 172 -10.56 10.48 10.45
C LYS A 172 -11.99 10.12 10.02
N ILE A 173 -12.44 10.62 8.87
CA ILE A 173 -13.81 10.45 8.38
C ILE A 173 -13.83 9.39 7.26
N MET A 174 -12.94 9.54 6.28
CA MET A 174 -12.93 8.70 5.08
C MET A 174 -12.56 7.24 5.38
N MET A 175 -11.63 6.98 6.32
CA MET A 175 -11.22 5.61 6.64
C MET A 175 -12.35 4.78 7.29
N PRO A 176 -13.05 5.27 8.33
CA PRO A 176 -14.23 4.58 8.84
C PRO A 176 -15.35 4.41 7.81
N LEU A 177 -15.60 5.44 6.98
CA LEU A 177 -16.61 5.35 5.92
C LEU A 177 -16.26 4.28 4.89
N LEU A 178 -14.99 4.19 4.47
CA LEU A 178 -14.54 3.13 3.58
C LEU A 178 -14.79 1.74 4.18
N PHE A 179 -14.49 1.57 5.46
CA PHE A 179 -14.74 0.31 6.17
C PHE A 179 -16.23 -0.05 6.21
N ILE A 180 -17.10 0.93 6.50
CA ILE A 180 -18.57 0.74 6.48
C ILE A 180 -19.04 0.33 5.08
N PHE A 181 -18.56 1.02 4.04
CA PHE A 181 -18.94 0.71 2.66
C PHE A 181 -18.44 -0.68 2.23
N LEU A 182 -17.24 -1.11 2.66
CA LEU A 182 -16.79 -2.48 2.43
C LEU A 182 -17.72 -3.50 3.07
N ILE A 183 -18.21 -3.27 4.29
CA ILE A 183 -19.17 -4.17 4.94
C ILE A 183 -20.47 -4.25 4.14
N ILE A 184 -20.98 -3.11 3.64
CA ILE A 184 -22.18 -3.06 2.80
C ILE A 184 -21.98 -3.91 1.53
N VAL A 185 -20.83 -3.76 0.86
CA VAL A 185 -20.51 -4.54 -0.35
C VAL A 185 -20.36 -6.02 -0.04
N VAL A 186 -19.72 -6.38 1.07
CA VAL A 186 -19.62 -7.77 1.52
C VAL A 186 -21.01 -8.35 1.76
N ALA A 187 -21.89 -7.62 2.46
CA ALA A 187 -23.26 -8.07 2.71
C ALA A 187 -24.00 -8.33 1.39
N GLN A 188 -23.89 -7.44 0.40
CA GLN A 188 -24.45 -7.65 -0.92
C GLN A 188 -23.80 -8.84 -1.66
N SER A 189 -22.48 -8.96 -1.63
CA SER A 189 -21.75 -10.05 -2.31
C SER A 189 -22.16 -11.42 -1.77
N LEU A 190 -22.46 -11.51 -0.47
CA LEU A 190 -22.89 -12.73 0.20
C LEU A 190 -24.33 -13.14 -0.11
N THR A 191 -25.18 -12.26 -0.65
CA THR A 191 -26.55 -12.63 -1.06
C THR A 191 -26.62 -13.20 -2.48
N LEU A 192 -25.53 -13.11 -3.24
CA LEU A 192 -25.47 -13.58 -4.63
C LEU A 192 -25.47 -15.10 -4.74
N GLU A 193 -26.00 -15.62 -5.85
CA GLU A 193 -26.02 -17.05 -6.12
C GLU A 193 -24.60 -17.59 -6.32
N GLY A 194 -24.23 -18.63 -5.56
CA GLY A 194 -22.87 -19.18 -5.57
C GLY A 194 -21.89 -18.51 -4.62
N ALA A 195 -22.33 -17.54 -3.81
CA ALA A 195 -21.50 -16.82 -2.84
C ALA A 195 -20.67 -17.74 -1.92
N LEU A 196 -21.26 -18.86 -1.48
CA LEU A 196 -20.60 -19.81 -0.57
C LEU A 196 -19.32 -20.41 -1.17
N GLU A 197 -19.27 -20.63 -2.49
CA GLU A 197 -18.07 -21.14 -3.16
C GLU A 197 -16.94 -20.11 -3.12
N GLY A 198 -17.26 -18.84 -3.35
CA GLY A 198 -16.29 -17.75 -3.22
C GLY A 198 -15.81 -17.54 -1.78
N VAL A 199 -16.72 -17.65 -0.79
CA VAL A 199 -16.34 -17.61 0.63
C VAL A 199 -15.40 -18.76 0.97
N ARG A 200 -15.71 -19.99 0.54
CA ARG A 200 -14.82 -21.14 0.72
C ARG A 200 -13.49 -20.91 0.04
N TYR A 201 -13.47 -20.38 -1.19
CA TYR A 201 -12.24 -20.10 -1.91
C TYR A 201 -11.29 -19.19 -1.12
N ILE A 202 -11.79 -18.12 -0.50
CA ILE A 202 -10.94 -17.15 0.20
C ILE A 202 -10.72 -17.44 1.69
N LEU A 203 -11.61 -18.18 2.37
CA LEU A 203 -11.51 -18.44 3.81
C LEU A 203 -11.10 -19.87 4.17
N GLN A 204 -11.26 -20.85 3.28
CA GLN A 204 -10.88 -22.24 3.54
C GLN A 204 -9.45 -22.48 3.03
N PRO A 205 -8.46 -22.65 3.93
CA PRO A 205 -7.10 -22.92 3.50
C PRO A 205 -6.98 -24.35 2.97
N ARG A 206 -6.59 -24.48 1.70
CA ARG A 206 -6.26 -25.77 1.07
C ARG A 206 -4.78 -25.80 0.75
N VAL A 207 -4.02 -26.64 1.45
CA VAL A 207 -2.56 -26.73 1.31
C VAL A 207 -2.16 -27.11 -0.13
N GLU A 208 -3.00 -27.91 -0.79
CA GLU A 208 -2.83 -28.33 -2.19
C GLU A 208 -2.83 -27.16 -3.20
N ASP A 209 -3.49 -26.05 -2.86
CA ASP A 209 -3.56 -24.87 -3.73
C ASP A 209 -2.33 -23.93 -3.55
N MET A 210 -1.45 -24.23 -2.60
CA MET A 210 -0.31 -23.38 -2.25
C MET A 210 0.98 -23.86 -2.91
N SER A 211 1.54 -23.03 -3.77
CA SER A 211 2.90 -23.22 -4.29
C SER A 211 3.94 -22.53 -3.43
N ILE A 212 5.22 -22.93 -3.56
CA ILE A 212 6.36 -22.21 -2.95
C ILE A 212 6.34 -20.74 -3.39
N GLN A 213 6.03 -20.49 -4.67
CA GLN A 213 5.90 -19.15 -5.22
C GLN A 213 4.78 -18.35 -4.52
N GLY A 214 3.63 -18.99 -4.26
CA GLY A 214 2.52 -18.37 -3.51
C GLY A 214 2.90 -17.97 -2.09
N VAL A 215 3.71 -18.76 -1.39
CA VAL A 215 4.25 -18.42 -0.06
C VAL A 215 5.10 -17.14 -0.13
N LEU A 216 5.99 -17.03 -1.12
CA LEU A 216 6.86 -15.87 -1.28
C LEU A 216 6.08 -14.61 -1.62
N PHE A 217 5.06 -14.74 -2.48
CA PHE A 217 4.17 -13.65 -2.82
C PHE A 217 3.30 -13.22 -1.63
N ALA A 218 2.88 -14.14 -0.76
CA ALA A 218 2.16 -13.80 0.47
C ALA A 218 3.02 -12.94 1.41
N LEU A 219 4.31 -13.25 1.51
CA LEU A 219 5.25 -12.44 2.27
C LEU A 219 5.53 -11.08 1.61
N GLY A 220 5.80 -11.06 0.30
CA GLY A 220 5.96 -9.82 -0.46
C GLY A 220 4.73 -8.92 -0.35
N GLN A 221 3.54 -9.51 -0.36
CA GLN A 221 2.27 -8.81 -0.13
C GLN A 221 2.18 -8.22 1.28
N SER A 222 2.69 -8.92 2.30
CA SER A 222 2.79 -8.38 3.66
C SER A 222 3.73 -7.15 3.74
N PHE A 223 4.86 -7.17 3.02
CA PHE A 223 5.77 -6.03 2.94
C PHE A 223 5.12 -4.85 2.23
N PHE A 224 4.50 -5.12 1.07
CA PHE A 224 3.83 -4.10 0.26
C PHE A 224 2.70 -3.43 1.02
N THR A 225 1.79 -4.22 1.61
CA THR A 225 0.61 -3.70 2.31
C THR A 225 0.99 -2.88 3.55
N LEU A 226 2.10 -3.20 4.22
CA LEU A 226 2.58 -2.43 5.37
C LEU A 226 3.62 -1.36 4.98
N SER A 227 3.92 -1.20 3.69
CA SER A 227 4.95 -0.29 3.16
C SER A 227 6.34 -0.49 3.77
N LEU A 228 6.70 -1.72 4.13
CA LEU A 228 7.95 -2.06 4.80
C LEU A 228 9.14 -2.07 3.83
N GLY A 229 10.33 -1.73 4.33
CA GLY A 229 11.57 -1.73 3.57
C GLY A 229 11.75 -0.53 2.62
N THR A 230 10.72 0.30 2.46
CA THR A 230 10.78 1.54 1.68
C THR A 230 11.29 2.75 2.47
N THR A 231 11.50 2.59 3.79
CA THR A 231 11.71 3.69 4.75
C THR A 231 10.53 4.67 4.89
N GLY A 232 9.37 4.33 4.30
CA GLY A 232 8.10 5.06 4.42
C GLY A 232 7.69 5.27 5.87
N MET A 233 7.61 4.17 6.61
CA MET A 233 7.15 4.18 8.00
C MET A 233 8.19 4.82 8.94
N ILE A 234 9.48 4.74 8.60
CA ILE A 234 10.55 5.50 9.26
C ILE A 234 10.30 7.02 9.12
N THR A 235 10.00 7.49 7.91
CA THR A 235 9.72 8.92 7.66
C THR A 235 8.53 9.40 8.49
N TYR A 236 7.43 8.64 8.49
CA TYR A 236 6.23 9.01 9.24
C TYR A 236 6.50 9.07 10.75
N ALA A 237 7.23 8.07 11.27
CA ALA A 237 7.58 8.02 12.68
C ALA A 237 8.60 9.10 13.08
N SER A 238 9.36 9.66 12.14
CA SER A 238 10.27 10.78 12.40
C SER A 238 9.52 12.07 12.80
N TYR A 239 8.27 12.21 12.36
CA TYR A 239 7.37 13.32 12.69
C TYR A 239 6.48 13.03 13.91
N ALA A 240 6.59 11.85 14.51
CA ALA A 240 5.68 11.42 15.56
C ALA A 240 5.91 12.13 16.91
N PRO A 241 4.84 12.32 17.72
CA PRO A 241 4.94 12.86 19.06
C PRO A 241 5.88 12.03 19.96
N LYS A 242 6.57 12.69 20.91
CA LYS A 242 7.48 12.00 21.86
C LYS A 242 6.77 10.91 22.67
N ASN A 243 5.52 11.15 23.06
CA ASN A 243 4.69 10.25 23.86
C ASN A 243 3.99 9.13 23.04
N MET A 244 4.21 9.05 21.72
CA MET A 244 3.61 8.01 20.89
C MET A 244 4.04 6.61 21.36
N THR A 245 3.05 5.72 21.48
CA THR A 245 3.20 4.31 21.82
C THR A 245 3.41 3.47 20.56
N ILE A 246 4.68 3.12 20.25
CA ILE A 246 5.07 2.39 19.04
C ILE A 246 4.27 1.09 18.86
N LYS A 247 4.21 0.27 19.90
CA LYS A 247 3.62 -1.07 19.85
C LYS A 247 2.13 -1.07 19.50
N SER A 248 1.33 -0.27 20.21
CA SER A 248 -0.11 -0.22 19.97
C SER A 248 -0.41 0.41 18.62
N SER A 249 0.34 1.45 18.21
CA SER A 249 0.18 2.04 16.88
C SER A 249 0.47 1.03 15.77
N ALA A 250 1.57 0.28 15.86
CA ALA A 250 1.91 -0.74 14.87
C ALA A 250 0.86 -1.85 14.84
N LEU A 251 0.42 -2.34 16.00
CA LEU A 251 -0.62 -3.36 16.09
C LEU A 251 -1.95 -2.90 15.48
N SER A 252 -2.40 -1.68 15.79
CA SER A 252 -3.64 -1.13 15.21
C SER A 252 -3.57 -1.06 13.68
N ILE A 253 -2.44 -0.61 13.12
CA ILE A 253 -2.26 -0.52 11.67
C ILE A 253 -2.33 -1.92 11.03
N VAL A 254 -1.64 -2.90 11.62
CA VAL A 254 -1.63 -4.28 11.12
C VAL A 254 -3.03 -4.90 11.17
N VAL A 255 -3.74 -4.75 12.29
CA VAL A 255 -5.11 -5.28 12.44
C VAL A 255 -6.06 -4.64 11.43
N MET A 256 -6.04 -3.31 11.28
CA MET A 256 -6.88 -2.63 10.29
C MET A 256 -6.55 -3.07 8.86
N ASN A 257 -5.27 -3.27 8.54
CA ASN A 257 -4.85 -3.74 7.23
C ASN A 257 -5.35 -5.16 6.93
N ILE A 258 -5.22 -6.08 7.89
CA ILE A 258 -5.75 -7.45 7.79
C ILE A 258 -7.26 -7.43 7.58
N LEU A 259 -8.00 -6.68 8.40
CA LEU A 259 -9.45 -6.60 8.29
C LEU A 259 -9.89 -6.11 6.92
N ILE A 260 -9.26 -5.07 6.41
CA ILE A 260 -9.61 -4.50 5.10
C ILE A 260 -9.23 -5.44 3.96
N SER A 261 -8.10 -6.15 4.05
CA SER A 261 -7.70 -7.15 3.06
C SER A 261 -8.71 -8.30 3.00
N VAL A 262 -9.14 -8.82 4.15
CA VAL A 262 -10.17 -9.88 4.24
C VAL A 262 -11.52 -9.40 3.71
N LEU A 263 -11.95 -8.19 4.10
CA LEU A 263 -13.20 -7.61 3.61
C LEU A 263 -13.16 -7.36 2.09
N ALA A 264 -12.04 -6.89 1.54
CA ALA A 264 -11.88 -6.72 0.10
C ALA A 264 -11.96 -8.05 -0.64
N GLY A 265 -11.37 -9.11 -0.08
CA GLY A 265 -11.55 -10.48 -0.59
C GLY A 265 -13.02 -10.90 -0.57
N LEU A 266 -13.71 -10.75 0.56
CA LEU A 266 -15.13 -11.10 0.71
C LEU A 266 -16.07 -10.22 -0.13
N ALA A 267 -15.66 -9.02 -0.53
CA ALA A 267 -16.43 -8.19 -1.45
C ALA A 267 -16.40 -8.76 -2.89
N ILE A 268 -15.30 -9.43 -3.26
CA ILE A 268 -15.02 -9.86 -4.64
C ILE A 268 -15.33 -11.35 -4.84
N PHE A 269 -14.75 -12.24 -4.03
CA PHE A 269 -14.77 -13.68 -4.28
C PHE A 269 -16.18 -14.30 -4.32
N PRO A 270 -17.13 -13.95 -3.41
CA PRO A 270 -18.48 -14.49 -3.45
C PRO A 270 -19.22 -14.19 -4.76
N ALA A 271 -18.93 -13.06 -5.40
CA ALA A 271 -19.58 -12.61 -6.62
C ALA A 271 -19.07 -13.28 -7.91
N LEU A 272 -17.91 -13.95 -7.87
CA LEU A 272 -17.23 -14.43 -9.08
C LEU A 272 -18.07 -15.41 -9.89
N LYS A 273 -18.67 -16.40 -9.22
CA LYS A 273 -19.48 -17.43 -9.88
C LYS A 273 -20.71 -16.84 -10.54
N THR A 274 -21.42 -15.95 -9.84
CA THR A 274 -22.63 -15.28 -10.34
C THR A 274 -22.36 -14.54 -11.65
N PHE A 275 -21.20 -13.88 -11.74
CA PHE A 275 -20.83 -13.07 -12.90
C PHE A 275 -19.89 -13.76 -13.88
N GLY A 276 -19.62 -15.06 -13.71
CA GLY A 276 -18.81 -15.86 -14.64
C GLY A 276 -17.33 -15.49 -14.68
N TYR A 277 -16.79 -14.89 -13.61
CA TYR A 277 -15.36 -14.56 -13.50
C TYR A 277 -14.58 -15.66 -12.80
N GLN A 278 -13.29 -15.75 -13.14
CA GLN A 278 -12.36 -16.63 -12.43
C GLN A 278 -11.59 -15.86 -11.35
N PRO A 279 -11.09 -16.55 -10.30
CA PRO A 279 -10.20 -15.92 -9.33
C PRO A 279 -8.92 -15.32 -9.94
N GLN A 280 -8.45 -15.87 -11.07
CA GLN A 280 -7.15 -15.55 -11.69
C GLN A 280 -7.19 -14.39 -12.71
N GLU A 281 -8.18 -13.49 -12.65
CA GLU A 281 -8.31 -12.33 -13.57
C GLU A 281 -7.20 -11.27 -13.43
N GLY A 282 -6.31 -11.42 -12.46
CA GLY A 282 -5.15 -10.54 -12.27
C GLY A 282 -5.53 -9.11 -11.83
N PRO A 283 -4.70 -8.11 -12.16
CA PRO A 283 -4.86 -6.71 -11.75
C PRO A 283 -6.25 -6.09 -11.98
N GLY A 284 -7.02 -6.59 -12.96
CA GLY A 284 -8.35 -6.06 -13.28
C GLY A 284 -9.48 -6.56 -12.39
N LEU A 285 -9.25 -7.57 -11.55
CA LEU A 285 -10.30 -8.32 -10.84
C LEU A 285 -11.31 -7.42 -10.11
N LEU A 286 -10.81 -6.49 -9.28
CA LEU A 286 -11.66 -5.56 -8.53
C LEU A 286 -12.52 -4.68 -9.45
N PHE A 287 -11.93 -4.16 -10.54
CA PHE A 287 -12.57 -3.24 -11.48
C PHE A 287 -13.56 -3.93 -12.43
N LYS A 288 -13.45 -5.26 -12.57
CA LYS A 288 -14.40 -6.11 -13.30
C LYS A 288 -15.60 -6.47 -12.43
N VAL A 289 -15.36 -6.87 -11.18
CA VAL A 289 -16.38 -7.49 -10.32
C VAL A 289 -17.21 -6.47 -9.55
N LEU A 290 -16.60 -5.45 -8.95
CA LEU A 290 -17.34 -4.53 -8.08
C LEU A 290 -18.47 -3.75 -8.78
N PRO A 291 -18.31 -3.24 -10.03
CA PRO A 291 -19.43 -2.62 -10.74
C PRO A 291 -20.68 -3.50 -10.80
N LEU A 292 -20.49 -4.81 -10.95
CA LEU A 292 -21.58 -5.79 -11.04
C LEU A 292 -22.19 -6.09 -9.68
N VAL A 293 -21.39 -6.18 -8.62
CA VAL A 293 -21.93 -6.33 -7.25
C VAL A 293 -22.83 -5.14 -6.90
N PHE A 294 -22.39 -3.92 -7.26
CA PHE A 294 -23.20 -2.73 -7.05
C PHE A 294 -24.42 -2.66 -7.98
N SER A 295 -24.41 -3.27 -9.18
CA SER A 295 -25.60 -3.25 -10.06
C SER A 295 -26.77 -4.03 -9.48
N GLU A 296 -26.51 -4.99 -8.60
CA GLU A 296 -27.53 -5.76 -7.88
C GLU A 296 -28.12 -5.03 -6.66
N MET A 297 -27.69 -3.79 -6.39
CA MET A 297 -28.19 -2.98 -5.28
C MET A 297 -29.18 -1.91 -5.74
N THR A 298 -30.20 -1.65 -4.93
CA THR A 298 -31.02 -0.43 -5.09
C THR A 298 -30.13 0.80 -4.91
N PHE A 299 -30.21 1.75 -5.85
CA PHE A 299 -29.29 2.90 -5.95
C PHE A 299 -27.81 2.53 -6.14
N GLY A 300 -27.53 1.35 -6.72
CA GLY A 300 -26.20 0.79 -6.95
C GLY A 300 -25.17 1.75 -7.53
N THR A 301 -25.53 2.49 -8.59
CA THR A 301 -24.65 3.49 -9.22
C THR A 301 -24.19 4.58 -8.25
N PHE A 302 -25.07 5.04 -7.36
CA PHE A 302 -24.74 6.06 -6.36
C PHE A 302 -23.84 5.49 -5.25
N PHE A 303 -24.14 4.28 -4.76
CA PHE A 303 -23.28 3.61 -3.78
C PHE A 303 -21.89 3.30 -4.36
N TYR A 304 -21.82 2.88 -5.63
CA TYR A 304 -20.55 2.64 -6.32
C TYR A 304 -19.75 3.92 -6.49
N PHE A 305 -20.40 5.03 -6.82
CA PHE A 305 -19.75 6.34 -6.88
C PHE A 305 -19.10 6.73 -5.55
N ILE A 306 -19.84 6.61 -4.44
CA ILE A 306 -19.28 6.90 -3.11
C ILE A 306 -18.13 5.95 -2.76
N PHE A 307 -18.28 4.65 -3.05
CA PHE A 307 -17.21 3.68 -2.86
C PHE A 307 -15.95 4.07 -3.64
N LEU A 308 -16.08 4.45 -4.91
CA LEU A 308 -14.94 4.89 -5.72
C LEU A 308 -14.29 6.17 -5.17
N LEU A 309 -15.06 7.12 -4.62
CA LEU A 309 -14.49 8.30 -3.96
C LEU A 309 -13.71 7.93 -2.69
N LEU A 310 -14.24 7.02 -1.88
CA LEU A 310 -13.56 6.51 -0.68
C LEU A 310 -12.31 5.71 -1.05
N PHE A 311 -12.39 4.93 -2.13
CA PHE A 311 -11.25 4.19 -2.67
C PHE A 311 -10.19 5.12 -3.23
N LEU A 312 -10.57 6.14 -3.99
CA LEU A 312 -9.67 7.18 -4.47
C LEU A 312 -8.98 7.88 -3.29
N PHE A 313 -9.72 8.21 -2.24
CA PHE A 313 -9.14 8.82 -1.05
C PHE A 313 -8.08 7.91 -0.40
N ALA A 314 -8.36 6.62 -0.23
CA ALA A 314 -7.38 5.66 0.29
C ALA A 314 -6.17 5.47 -0.64
N ALA A 315 -6.38 5.53 -1.95
CA ALA A 315 -5.28 5.52 -2.91
C ALA A 315 -4.42 6.79 -2.79
N LEU A 316 -5.05 7.96 -2.64
CA LEU A 316 -4.38 9.24 -2.47
C LEU A 316 -3.59 9.33 -1.16
N THR A 317 -4.09 8.78 -0.04
CA THR A 317 -3.35 8.80 1.24
C THR A 317 -2.02 8.06 1.13
N SER A 318 -1.99 6.90 0.45
CA SER A 318 -0.73 6.20 0.16
C SER A 318 0.13 6.98 -0.83
N SER A 319 -0.40 7.51 -1.93
CA SER A 319 0.41 8.24 -2.93
C SER A 319 1.04 9.51 -2.35
N ILE A 320 0.33 10.23 -1.49
CA ILE A 320 0.85 11.37 -0.72
C ILE A 320 2.06 10.92 0.11
N SER A 321 1.98 9.76 0.75
CA SER A 321 3.10 9.20 1.54
C SER A 321 4.34 8.94 0.68
N LEU A 322 4.14 8.36 -0.50
CA LEU A 322 5.22 8.02 -1.44
C LEU A 322 5.91 9.28 -1.99
N LEU A 323 5.13 10.31 -2.35
CA LEU A 323 5.67 11.58 -2.81
C LEU A 323 6.31 12.38 -1.66
N GLU A 324 5.69 12.44 -0.49
CA GLU A 324 6.21 13.16 0.68
C GLU A 324 7.57 12.62 1.11
N LEU A 325 7.80 11.31 1.03
CA LEU A 325 9.10 10.72 1.36
C LEU A 325 10.21 11.27 0.44
N ASN A 326 9.96 11.29 -0.87
CA ASN A 326 10.89 11.90 -1.83
C ASN A 326 11.10 13.39 -1.52
N VAL A 327 10.02 14.14 -1.34
CA VAL A 327 10.08 15.58 -1.07
C VAL A 327 10.86 15.87 0.20
N SER A 328 10.62 15.14 1.30
CA SER A 328 11.32 15.33 2.57
C SER A 328 12.83 15.09 2.46
N ASN A 329 13.24 14.07 1.70
CA ASN A 329 14.65 13.74 1.48
C ASN A 329 15.38 14.80 0.65
N PHE A 330 14.76 15.32 -0.40
CA PHE A 330 15.37 16.34 -1.27
C PHE A 330 15.32 17.75 -0.68
N THR A 331 14.24 18.09 0.05
CA THR A 331 14.14 19.37 0.76
C THR A 331 15.04 19.41 1.99
N LYS A 332 15.39 18.27 2.58
CA LYS A 332 16.16 18.20 3.84
C LYS A 332 15.48 19.00 4.96
N ASN A 333 14.15 18.92 5.02
CA ASN A 333 13.28 19.71 5.91
C ASN A 333 13.24 21.23 5.63
N ASP A 334 13.76 21.70 4.50
CA ASP A 334 13.61 23.08 4.05
C ASP A 334 12.28 23.26 3.30
N ASN A 335 11.27 23.76 4.01
CA ASN A 335 9.93 23.98 3.46
C ASN A 335 9.90 24.98 2.29
N SER A 336 10.89 25.87 2.15
CA SER A 336 10.93 26.82 1.01
C SER A 336 11.11 26.11 -0.34
N LYS A 337 11.74 24.92 -0.34
CA LYS A 337 11.99 24.11 -1.53
C LYS A 337 10.84 23.14 -1.84
N ARG A 338 9.89 22.98 -0.91
CA ARG A 338 8.84 21.94 -0.95
C ARG A 338 8.04 21.96 -2.25
N GLN A 339 7.54 23.14 -2.64
CA GLN A 339 6.74 23.28 -3.86
C GLN A 339 7.54 22.88 -5.10
N LYS A 340 8.75 23.42 -5.26
CA LYS A 340 9.62 23.11 -6.40
C LYS A 340 9.96 21.62 -6.49
N VAL A 341 10.31 21.01 -5.36
CA VAL A 341 10.66 19.58 -5.30
C VAL A 341 9.44 18.69 -5.57
N ALA A 342 8.26 19.04 -5.05
CA ALA A 342 7.02 18.29 -5.31
C ALA A 342 6.64 18.32 -6.80
N ILE A 343 6.76 19.49 -7.45
CA ILE A 343 6.51 19.62 -8.90
C ILE A 343 7.49 18.78 -9.70
N ILE A 344 8.79 18.94 -9.47
CA ILE A 344 9.82 18.18 -10.19
C ILE A 344 9.64 16.67 -9.96
N GLY A 345 9.43 16.25 -8.72
CA GLY A 345 9.20 14.85 -8.38
C GLY A 345 7.98 14.27 -9.10
N SER A 346 6.88 15.02 -9.15
CA SER A 346 5.64 14.57 -9.80
C SER A 346 5.77 14.49 -11.32
N ILE A 347 6.46 15.45 -11.95
CA ILE A 347 6.76 15.41 -13.40
C ILE A 347 7.64 14.19 -13.73
N LEU A 348 8.69 13.95 -12.94
CA LEU A 348 9.57 12.79 -13.14
C LEU A 348 8.82 11.47 -12.94
N VAL A 349 7.96 11.37 -11.93
CA VAL A 349 7.10 10.20 -11.71
C VAL A 349 6.17 10.01 -12.90
N PHE A 350 5.50 11.06 -13.38
CA PHE A 350 4.62 10.96 -14.55
C PHE A 350 5.36 10.41 -15.77
N ILE A 351 6.54 10.97 -16.10
CA ILE A 351 7.33 10.53 -17.25
C ILE A 351 7.74 9.06 -17.13
N ILE A 352 8.30 8.64 -15.99
CA ILE A 352 8.78 7.25 -15.81
C ILE A 352 7.63 6.23 -15.79
N SER A 353 6.41 6.66 -15.48
CA SER A 353 5.26 5.77 -15.34
C SER A 353 4.36 5.70 -16.57
N ILE A 354 4.56 6.55 -17.59
CA ILE A 354 3.87 6.41 -18.88
C ILE A 354 4.08 5.02 -19.50
N PRO A 355 5.31 4.46 -19.58
CA PRO A 355 5.50 3.13 -20.16
C PRO A 355 4.76 2.02 -19.40
N ALA A 356 4.67 2.11 -18.07
CA ALA A 356 3.88 1.18 -17.27
C ALA A 356 2.38 1.29 -17.56
N THR A 357 1.84 2.50 -17.69
CA THR A 357 0.45 2.72 -18.10
C THR A 357 0.17 2.14 -19.47
N LEU A 358 1.05 2.42 -20.43
CA LEU A 358 0.91 1.93 -21.81
C LEU A 358 1.12 0.41 -21.93
N SER A 359 1.66 -0.25 -20.92
CA SER A 359 1.83 -1.70 -20.91
C SER A 359 0.52 -2.49 -20.83
N PHE A 360 -0.59 -1.81 -20.51
CA PHE A 360 -1.95 -2.35 -20.62
C PHE A 360 -2.63 -2.05 -21.98
N SER A 361 -1.94 -1.32 -22.87
CA SER A 361 -2.45 -0.91 -24.19
C SER A 361 -1.37 -1.08 -25.26
N SER A 362 -0.79 0.03 -25.75
CA SER A 362 0.12 0.05 -26.90
C SER A 362 1.44 -0.71 -26.68
N LEU A 363 1.90 -0.84 -25.45
CA LEU A 363 3.14 -1.53 -25.08
C LEU A 363 2.89 -2.93 -24.48
N SER A 364 1.67 -3.47 -24.58
CA SER A 364 1.30 -4.78 -24.01
C SER A 364 2.08 -5.96 -24.57
N HIS A 365 2.62 -5.83 -25.78
CA HIS A 365 3.46 -6.83 -26.45
C HIS A 365 4.90 -6.84 -25.92
N LEU A 366 5.37 -5.74 -25.30
CA LEU A 366 6.71 -5.68 -24.74
C LEU A 366 6.75 -6.40 -23.40
N ARG A 367 7.24 -7.64 -23.43
CA ARG A 367 7.40 -8.49 -22.25
C ARG A 367 8.85 -8.95 -22.11
N PHE A 368 9.38 -8.84 -20.90
CA PHE A 368 10.73 -9.28 -20.53
C PHE A 368 10.79 -9.51 -19.02
N GLY A 369 11.73 -10.33 -18.55
CA GLY A 369 11.91 -10.57 -17.12
C GLY A 369 10.61 -11.02 -16.43
N ALA A 370 10.10 -10.19 -15.52
CA ALA A 370 8.91 -10.49 -14.72
C ALA A 370 7.57 -10.36 -15.47
N GLY A 371 7.56 -9.81 -16.70
CA GLY A 371 6.34 -9.66 -17.49
C GLY A 371 6.32 -8.36 -18.30
N THR A 372 5.21 -7.63 -18.21
CA THR A 372 5.05 -6.30 -18.82
C THR A 372 5.94 -5.26 -18.12
N ILE A 373 6.01 -4.04 -18.65
CA ILE A 373 6.74 -2.95 -17.97
C ILE A 373 6.15 -2.67 -16.58
N PHE A 374 4.83 -2.75 -16.42
CA PHE A 374 4.18 -2.64 -15.12
C PHE A 374 4.66 -3.73 -14.15
N ASP A 375 4.67 -4.99 -14.61
CA ASP A 375 5.09 -6.13 -13.78
C ASP A 375 6.57 -6.02 -13.37
N ASN A 376 7.43 -5.56 -14.27
CA ASN A 376 8.85 -5.33 -13.96
C ASN A 376 9.04 -4.20 -12.93
N MET A 377 8.27 -3.11 -13.04
CA MET A 377 8.32 -2.05 -12.02
C MET A 377 7.86 -2.54 -10.65
N ASP A 378 6.77 -3.33 -10.61
CA ASP A 378 6.33 -3.96 -9.37
C ASP A 378 7.37 -4.91 -8.80
N PHE A 379 7.95 -5.77 -9.65
CA PHE A 379 9.00 -6.73 -9.24
C PHE A 379 10.23 -6.02 -8.67
N ILE A 380 10.75 -4.99 -9.34
CA ILE A 380 11.91 -4.22 -8.85
C ILE A 380 11.61 -3.65 -7.46
N VAL A 381 10.42 -3.13 -7.22
CA VAL A 381 10.10 -2.55 -5.91
C VAL A 381 9.82 -3.65 -4.88
N SER A 382 8.84 -4.49 -5.14
CA SER A 382 8.27 -5.45 -4.19
C SER A 382 9.21 -6.61 -3.88
N ASN A 383 9.99 -7.05 -4.86
CA ASN A 383 10.86 -8.23 -4.74
C ASN A 383 12.34 -7.85 -4.57
N ILE A 384 12.76 -6.64 -4.97
CA ILE A 384 14.16 -6.23 -4.86
C ILE A 384 14.37 -5.14 -3.81
N LEU A 385 13.87 -3.93 -4.06
CA LEU A 385 14.20 -2.76 -3.26
C LEU A 385 13.62 -2.82 -1.84
N MET A 386 12.38 -3.30 -1.68
CA MET A 386 11.76 -3.46 -0.36
C MET A 386 12.51 -4.48 0.52
N PRO A 387 12.78 -5.74 0.09
CA PRO A 387 13.57 -6.67 0.88
C PRO A 387 14.98 -6.18 1.20
N LEU A 388 15.68 -5.56 0.24
CA LEU A 388 17.01 -4.98 0.48
C LEU A 388 16.98 -3.87 1.54
N GLY A 389 15.99 -2.98 1.46
CA GLY A 389 15.81 -1.91 2.44
C GLY A 389 15.47 -2.46 3.83
N ALA A 390 14.60 -3.48 3.91
CA ALA A 390 14.27 -4.15 5.14
C ALA A 390 15.48 -4.87 5.75
N LEU A 391 16.26 -5.59 4.93
CA LEU A 391 17.50 -6.25 5.36
C LEU A 391 18.51 -5.24 5.88
N GLY A 392 18.77 -4.17 5.13
CA GLY A 392 19.69 -3.11 5.54
C GLY A 392 19.28 -2.48 6.87
N THR A 393 18.00 -2.15 7.02
CA THR A 393 17.47 -1.57 8.27
C THR A 393 17.62 -2.55 9.44
N THR A 394 17.28 -3.83 9.21
CA THR A 394 17.37 -4.90 10.22
C THR A 394 18.81 -5.11 10.68
N LEU A 395 19.77 -5.14 9.76
CA LEU A 395 21.19 -5.27 10.07
C LEU A 395 21.70 -4.07 10.88
N VAL A 396 21.31 -2.85 10.53
CA VAL A 396 21.67 -1.66 11.32
C VAL A 396 21.10 -1.75 12.74
N VAL A 397 19.81 -2.06 12.87
CA VAL A 397 19.15 -2.11 14.19
C VAL A 397 19.69 -3.25 15.05
N GLY A 398 19.84 -4.45 14.48
CA GLY A 398 20.27 -5.63 15.20
C GLY A 398 21.75 -5.62 15.59
N GLN A 399 22.61 -5.07 14.73
CA GLN A 399 24.07 -5.21 14.84
C GLN A 399 24.81 -3.92 15.18
N LEU A 400 24.28 -2.73 14.84
CA LEU A 400 25.02 -1.47 14.97
C LEU A 400 24.43 -0.49 15.99
N LEU A 401 23.13 -0.57 16.29
CA LEU A 401 22.50 0.33 17.27
C LEU A 401 22.63 -0.18 18.70
N ASP A 402 22.78 0.75 19.65
CA ASP A 402 22.86 0.43 21.07
C ASP A 402 21.53 -0.11 21.59
N LYS A 403 21.59 -1.30 22.21
CA LYS A 403 20.45 -1.99 22.83
C LYS A 403 19.74 -1.12 23.89
N LYS A 404 20.45 -0.29 24.65
CA LYS A 404 19.87 0.60 25.66
C LYS A 404 19.01 1.68 25.01
N LEU A 405 19.53 2.35 23.98
CA LEU A 405 18.80 3.37 23.22
C LEU A 405 17.56 2.80 22.52
N LEU A 406 17.68 1.57 21.99
CA LEU A 406 16.55 0.84 21.43
C LEU A 406 15.48 0.55 22.50
N LYS A 407 15.89 0.11 23.70
CA LYS A 407 14.96 -0.19 24.80
C LYS A 407 14.21 1.05 25.27
N GLU A 408 14.92 2.18 25.41
CA GLU A 408 14.31 3.46 25.77
C GLU A 408 13.26 3.91 24.73
N SER A 409 13.60 3.76 23.45
CA SER A 409 12.73 4.17 22.34
C SER A 409 11.53 3.26 22.14
N PHE A 410 11.69 1.96 22.41
CA PHE A 410 10.61 0.97 22.47
C PHE A 410 9.55 1.31 23.53
N GLY A 411 9.92 2.13 24.51
CA GLY A 411 9.04 2.68 25.53
C GLY A 411 8.62 1.68 26.60
N LYS A 412 7.57 2.02 27.36
CA LYS A 412 7.08 1.19 28.47
C LYS A 412 6.80 -0.23 28.00
N ASP A 413 7.34 -1.22 28.71
CA ASP A 413 7.30 -2.62 28.30
C ASP A 413 6.67 -3.52 29.36
N LYS A 414 5.36 -3.33 29.60
CA LYS A 414 4.58 -4.07 30.61
C LYS A 414 4.67 -5.59 30.42
N PHE A 415 4.80 -6.06 29.19
CA PHE A 415 4.79 -7.48 28.82
C PHE A 415 6.18 -8.05 28.52
N ASN A 416 7.26 -7.31 28.82
CA ASN A 416 8.65 -7.72 28.55
C ASN A 416 8.92 -8.16 27.09
N LEU A 417 8.25 -7.54 26.11
CA LEU A 417 8.32 -7.89 24.70
C LEU A 417 9.58 -7.36 24.01
N PHE A 418 10.34 -6.47 24.64
CA PHE A 418 11.53 -5.87 24.04
C PHE A 418 12.61 -6.92 23.73
N LEU A 419 12.91 -7.84 24.66
CA LEU A 419 13.95 -8.84 24.42
C LEU A 419 13.58 -9.83 23.31
N PRO A 420 12.37 -10.44 23.31
CA PRO A 420 11.92 -11.27 22.18
C PRO A 420 11.99 -10.52 20.85
N TRP A 421 11.46 -9.29 20.80
CA TRP A 421 11.51 -8.46 19.60
C TRP A 421 12.95 -8.14 19.16
N TYR A 422 13.83 -7.76 20.08
CA TYR A 422 15.22 -7.44 19.79
C TYR A 422 15.97 -8.64 19.20
N TYR A 423 15.81 -9.84 19.78
CA TYR A 423 16.46 -11.05 19.27
C TYR A 423 15.86 -11.53 17.94
N LEU A 424 14.54 -11.37 17.76
CA LEU A 424 13.87 -11.60 16.49
C LEU A 424 14.47 -10.71 15.40
N ILE A 425 14.59 -9.40 15.64
CA ILE A 425 15.19 -8.44 14.70
C ILE A 425 16.69 -8.72 14.49
N LYS A 426 17.42 -9.08 15.54
CA LYS A 426 18.88 -9.26 15.46
C LYS A 426 19.29 -10.51 14.68
N PHE A 427 18.57 -11.62 14.87
CA PHE A 427 19.01 -12.93 14.39
C PHE A 427 18.06 -13.55 13.36
N ILE A 428 16.74 -13.54 13.63
CA ILE A 428 15.78 -14.29 12.81
C ILE A 428 15.39 -13.49 11.56
N MET A 429 15.07 -12.20 11.71
CA MET A 429 14.60 -11.36 10.60
C MET A 429 15.60 -11.24 9.43
N PRO A 430 16.93 -11.09 9.65
CA PRO A 430 17.89 -11.10 8.55
C PRO A 430 17.84 -12.41 7.77
N ILE A 431 17.74 -13.55 8.45
CA ILE A 431 17.68 -14.87 7.81
C ILE A 431 16.40 -15.01 7.01
N VAL A 432 15.24 -14.66 7.59
CA VAL A 432 13.94 -14.70 6.91
C VAL A 432 13.97 -13.82 5.66
N ILE A 433 14.46 -12.58 5.76
CA ILE A 433 14.53 -11.67 4.62
C ILE A 433 15.51 -12.17 3.55
N ILE A 434 16.67 -12.72 3.92
CA ILE A 434 17.64 -13.28 2.98
C ILE A 434 17.06 -14.48 2.24
N LEU A 435 16.45 -15.42 2.96
CA LEU A 435 15.81 -16.59 2.34
C LEU A 435 14.78 -16.15 1.31
N VAL A 436 13.97 -15.16 1.66
CA VAL A 436 12.91 -14.66 0.81
C VAL A 436 13.46 -13.94 -0.39
N PHE A 437 14.48 -13.10 -0.19
CA PHE A 437 15.15 -12.39 -1.26
C PHE A 437 15.81 -13.35 -2.25
N ILE A 438 16.47 -14.40 -1.78
CA ILE A 438 17.07 -15.43 -2.64
C ILE A 438 15.99 -16.12 -3.45
N VAL A 439 14.93 -16.62 -2.79
CA VAL A 439 13.92 -17.41 -3.49
C VAL A 439 13.05 -16.54 -4.41
N GLN A 440 12.87 -15.24 -4.14
CA GLN A 440 12.16 -14.33 -5.05
C GLN A 440 12.94 -13.99 -6.34
N LEU A 441 14.24 -14.28 -6.40
CA LEU A 441 15.09 -14.05 -7.56
C LEU A 441 15.13 -15.24 -8.53
N PHE A 442 14.62 -16.41 -8.11
CA PHE A 442 14.50 -17.63 -8.90
C PHE A 442 13.02 -17.91 -9.18
#